data_AF-A0A916Z6Z4-F1
#
_entry.id   AF-A0A916Z6Z4-F1
#
_cell.length_a   1.000
_cell.length_b   1.000
_cell.length_c   1.000
_cell.angle_alpha   90.00
_cell.angle_beta   90.00
_cell.angle_gamma   90.00
#
_symmetry.space_group_name_H-M   'P 1'
#
loop_
_entity.id
_entity.type
_entity.pdbx_description
1 polymer ?
#
loop_
_entity_poly.entity_id
_entity_poly.type
_entity_poly.pdbx_seq_one_letter_code
_entity_poly.pdbx_strand_id
1 'polypeptide(L)'
;MFACAALLAVTATPAAAQGIFGDIKRAAEQAVKRETTRKTDETITQATRCAMGDSRCQAETSSTASSNGSQGGSSVDPGGDHPLVTPYAGSVRNDRKFEAYTDYRRIIGVHKQRHVITEMLEGKLTSIVYNNPKERSTLEIIRNYQQALAARGFRIDYQMSGGETWVDNARRINGMIQYGQDVR
;
A
#
# COMPACT_ATOMS: atom_id res chain seq x y z
N MET A 1 -24.57 77.79 -36.82
CA MET A 1 -23.93 78.02 -35.51
C MET A 1 -23.75 76.68 -34.82
N PHE A 2 -22.49 76.40 -34.46
CA PHE A 2 -21.93 75.38 -33.56
C PHE A 2 -22.08 73.87 -33.85
N ALA A 3 -20.90 73.26 -33.85
CA ALA A 3 -20.55 71.87 -34.02
C ALA A 3 -20.83 71.01 -32.78
N CYS A 4 -20.96 69.70 -32.99
CA CYS A 4 -20.34 68.71 -32.11
C CYS A 4 -20.19 67.37 -32.84
N ALA A 5 -18.94 67.01 -33.08
CA ALA A 5 -18.53 65.68 -33.51
C ALA A 5 -18.63 64.71 -32.33
N ALA A 6 -19.23 63.53 -32.54
CA ALA A 6 -19.15 62.41 -31.62
C ALA A 6 -18.57 61.21 -32.36
N LEU A 7 -17.31 60.89 -32.07
CA LEU A 7 -16.67 59.62 -32.43
C LEU A 7 -17.41 58.48 -31.73
N LEU A 8 -17.95 57.52 -32.49
CA LEU A 8 -18.37 56.22 -31.98
C LEU A 8 -17.18 55.26 -31.99
N ALA A 9 -16.61 55.01 -30.82
CA ALA A 9 -15.62 53.97 -30.61
C ALA A 9 -16.31 52.59 -30.61
N VAL A 10 -15.92 51.72 -31.53
CA VAL A 10 -16.32 50.30 -31.53
C VAL A 10 -15.49 49.58 -30.46
N THR A 11 -16.10 49.28 -29.32
CA THR A 11 -15.50 48.40 -28.31
C THR A 11 -15.80 46.95 -28.67
N ALA A 12 -14.77 46.18 -28.99
CA ALA A 12 -14.88 44.74 -29.16
C ALA A 12 -15.15 44.10 -27.80
N THR A 13 -16.28 43.39 -27.66
CA THR A 13 -16.53 42.54 -26.49
C THR A 13 -15.69 41.27 -26.60
N PRO A 14 -15.02 40.82 -25.53
CA PRO A 14 -14.42 39.49 -25.54
C PRO A 14 -15.56 38.46 -25.46
N ALA A 15 -15.66 37.64 -26.51
CA ALA A 15 -16.50 36.45 -26.50
C ALA A 15 -16.01 35.52 -25.38
N ALA A 16 -16.75 35.48 -24.26
CA ALA A 16 -16.49 34.57 -23.18
C ALA A 16 -16.82 33.15 -23.63
N ALA A 17 -15.81 32.30 -23.80
CA ALA A 17 -15.96 30.86 -23.97
C ALA A 17 -16.47 30.25 -22.64
N GLN A 18 -17.75 30.39 -22.35
CA GLN A 18 -18.43 29.80 -21.21
C GLN A 18 -19.37 28.70 -21.71
N GLY A 19 -19.11 27.44 -21.32
CA GLY A 19 -20.11 26.37 -21.48
C GLY A 19 -19.50 24.97 -21.63
N ILE A 20 -18.54 24.81 -22.54
CA ILE A 20 -18.12 23.48 -23.01
C ILE A 20 -17.49 22.62 -21.88
N PHE A 21 -16.65 23.22 -21.03
CA PHE A 21 -15.97 22.49 -19.96
C PHE A 21 -16.92 22.05 -18.83
N GLY A 22 -17.97 22.85 -18.56
CA GLY A 22 -18.98 22.51 -17.56
C GLY A 22 -19.91 21.38 -18.02
N ASP A 23 -20.23 21.36 -19.31
CA ASP A 23 -21.06 20.31 -19.91
C ASP A 23 -20.33 18.97 -20.01
N ILE A 24 -19.04 18.98 -20.34
CA ILE A 24 -18.20 17.78 -20.34
C ILE A 24 -18.08 17.19 -18.94
N LYS A 25 -17.87 18.03 -17.90
CA LYS A 25 -17.78 17.56 -16.51
C LYS A 25 -19.09 16.89 -16.06
N ARG A 26 -20.24 17.51 -16.37
CA ARG A 26 -21.56 16.95 -16.04
C ARG A 26 -21.82 15.64 -16.78
N ALA A 27 -21.45 15.54 -18.05
CA ALA A 27 -21.58 14.31 -18.83
C ALA A 27 -20.72 13.16 -18.25
N ALA A 28 -19.48 13.46 -17.84
CA ALA A 28 -18.57 12.49 -17.23
C ALA A 28 -19.09 11.99 -15.87
N GLU A 29 -19.55 12.89 -15.00
CA GLU A 29 -20.17 12.53 -13.72
C GLU A 29 -21.43 11.67 -13.91
N GLN A 30 -22.26 11.98 -14.90
CA GLN A 30 -23.43 11.18 -15.24
C GLN A 30 -23.07 9.80 -15.80
N ALA A 31 -22.02 9.69 -16.62
CA ALA A 31 -21.57 8.40 -17.15
C ALA A 31 -20.99 7.51 -16.04
N VAL A 32 -20.19 8.06 -15.13
CA VAL A 32 -19.66 7.34 -13.96
C VAL A 32 -20.80 6.89 -13.04
N LYS A 33 -21.82 7.75 -12.83
CA LYS A 33 -22.99 7.40 -12.02
C LYS A 33 -23.85 6.32 -12.66
N ARG A 34 -23.99 6.31 -14.00
CA ARG A 34 -24.70 5.25 -14.73
C ARG A 34 -23.97 3.92 -14.67
N GLU A 35 -22.65 3.92 -14.79
CA GLU A 35 -21.84 2.69 -14.76
C GLU A 35 -21.80 2.05 -13.37
N THR A 36 -21.72 2.88 -12.31
CA THR A 36 -21.80 2.40 -10.93
C THR A 36 -23.18 1.82 -10.62
N THR A 37 -24.26 2.48 -11.04
CA THR A 37 -25.64 1.99 -10.84
C THR A 37 -25.88 0.65 -11.55
N ARG A 38 -25.38 0.49 -12.80
CA ARG A 38 -25.51 -0.76 -13.56
C ARG A 38 -24.82 -1.95 -12.88
N LYS A 39 -23.62 -1.74 -12.33
CA LYS A 39 -22.87 -2.80 -11.62
C LYS A 39 -23.50 -3.16 -10.28
N THR A 40 -24.07 -2.20 -9.55
CA THR A 40 -24.81 -2.51 -8.31
C THR A 40 -26.09 -3.29 -8.56
N ASP A 41 -26.86 -2.98 -9.61
CA ASP A 41 -28.12 -3.69 -9.89
C ASP A 41 -27.90 -5.14 -10.32
N GLU A 42 -26.84 -5.42 -11.10
CA GLU A 42 -26.43 -6.78 -11.46
C GLU A 42 -26.01 -7.58 -10.21
N THR A 43 -25.22 -6.96 -9.33
CA THR A 43 -24.73 -7.61 -8.10
C THR A 43 -25.84 -7.85 -7.08
N ILE A 44 -26.79 -6.91 -6.94
CA ILE A 44 -27.94 -7.04 -6.03
C ILE A 44 -28.88 -8.15 -6.50
N THR A 45 -29.12 -8.26 -7.81
CA THR A 45 -29.98 -9.31 -8.37
C THR A 45 -29.39 -10.70 -8.12
N GLN A 46 -28.07 -10.84 -8.29
CA GLN A 46 -27.36 -12.09 -8.02
C GLN A 46 -27.35 -12.43 -6.53
N ALA A 47 -27.00 -11.48 -5.67
CA ALA A 47 -26.97 -11.69 -4.22
C ALA A 47 -28.36 -12.03 -3.65
N THR A 48 -29.41 -11.39 -4.14
CA THR A 48 -30.80 -11.68 -3.74
C THR A 48 -31.21 -13.09 -4.17
N ARG A 49 -30.85 -13.51 -5.39
CA ARG A 49 -31.13 -14.87 -5.87
C ARG A 49 -30.42 -15.94 -5.05
N CYS A 50 -29.18 -15.68 -4.62
CA CYS A 50 -28.44 -16.57 -3.72
C CYS A 50 -29.05 -16.61 -2.31
N ALA A 51 -29.46 -15.46 -1.76
CA ALA A 51 -30.13 -15.41 -0.45
C ALA A 51 -31.48 -16.13 -0.43
N MET A 52 -32.18 -16.15 -1.58
CA MET A 52 -33.45 -16.87 -1.77
C MET A 52 -33.28 -18.37 -2.08
N GLY A 53 -32.05 -18.90 -2.03
CA GLY A 53 -31.79 -20.34 -2.06
C GLY A 53 -31.74 -20.98 -3.45
N ASP A 54 -31.48 -20.22 -4.52
CA ASP A 54 -31.28 -20.80 -5.86
C ASP A 54 -30.03 -21.70 -5.87
N SER A 55 -30.21 -22.98 -6.23
CA SER A 55 -29.16 -24.01 -6.22
C SER A 55 -28.03 -23.74 -7.23
N ARG A 56 -28.21 -22.81 -8.18
CA ARG A 56 -27.16 -22.41 -9.12
C ARG A 56 -26.10 -21.49 -8.49
N CYS A 57 -26.34 -20.92 -7.32
CA CYS A 57 -25.33 -20.12 -6.60
C CYS A 57 -24.23 -20.96 -5.94
N GLN A 58 -24.32 -22.29 -5.93
CA GLN A 58 -23.31 -23.16 -5.30
C GLN A 58 -22.08 -23.45 -6.18
N ALA A 59 -21.89 -22.71 -7.27
CA ALA A 59 -20.79 -22.92 -8.22
C ALA A 59 -19.59 -21.97 -8.04
N GLU A 60 -19.61 -21.03 -7.10
CA GLU A 60 -18.45 -20.15 -6.83
C GLU A 60 -17.59 -20.58 -5.62
N THR A 61 -18.04 -21.58 -4.84
CA THR A 61 -17.29 -22.09 -3.68
C THR A 61 -16.82 -23.55 -3.79
N SER A 62 -17.21 -24.27 -4.85
CA SER A 62 -17.12 -25.75 -4.85
C SER A 62 -16.28 -26.37 -5.98
N SER A 63 -15.74 -25.60 -6.92
CA SER A 63 -15.12 -26.13 -8.16
C SER A 63 -13.58 -26.15 -8.17
N THR A 64 -12.90 -25.86 -7.06
CA THR A 64 -11.42 -25.94 -6.98
C THR A 64 -10.93 -27.30 -6.45
N ALA A 65 -11.43 -28.41 -7.00
CA ALA A 65 -10.92 -29.74 -6.68
C ALA A 65 -10.88 -30.66 -7.91
N SER A 66 -9.94 -30.42 -8.83
CA SER A 66 -9.14 -31.47 -9.50
C SER A 66 -8.23 -30.94 -10.61
N SER A 67 -6.92 -31.19 -10.43
CA SER A 67 -5.82 -31.44 -11.40
C SER A 67 -5.68 -30.49 -12.62
N ASN A 68 -4.52 -29.95 -13.01
CA ASN A 68 -3.17 -30.51 -13.06
C ASN A 68 -2.17 -29.37 -13.41
N GLY A 69 -0.97 -29.37 -12.81
CA GLY A 69 0.27 -28.79 -13.35
C GLY A 69 0.29 -27.39 -13.98
N SER A 70 0.29 -26.35 -13.15
CA SER A 70 1.10 -25.13 -13.40
C SER A 70 1.42 -24.49 -12.07
N GLN A 71 2.67 -24.57 -11.63
CA GLN A 71 3.16 -23.88 -10.43
C GLN A 71 3.33 -22.39 -10.75
N GLY A 72 2.21 -21.70 -10.95
CA GLY A 72 2.10 -20.28 -10.69
C GLY A 72 1.96 -20.12 -9.19
N GLY A 73 3.01 -19.66 -8.51
CA GLY A 73 2.99 -19.43 -7.07
C GLY A 73 1.77 -18.60 -6.70
N SER A 74 0.80 -19.22 -6.02
CA SER A 74 -0.42 -18.54 -5.63
C SER A 74 -0.03 -17.29 -4.84
N SER A 75 -0.43 -16.13 -5.36
CA SER A 75 -0.32 -14.81 -4.72
C SER A 75 -1.20 -14.66 -3.48
N VAL A 76 -1.63 -15.80 -2.91
CA VAL A 76 -2.51 -15.87 -1.76
C VAL A 76 -1.67 -15.59 -0.54
N ASP A 77 -2.14 -14.61 0.23
CA ASP A 77 -1.56 -14.28 1.52
C ASP A 77 -1.63 -15.51 2.46
N PRO A 78 -0.48 -16.09 2.88
CA PRO A 78 -0.50 -17.25 3.77
C PRO A 78 -1.02 -16.93 5.18
N GLY A 79 -1.21 -15.65 5.51
CA GLY A 79 -1.52 -15.22 6.87
C GLY A 79 -0.39 -15.48 7.86
N GLY A 80 -0.68 -15.31 9.15
CA GLY A 80 0.21 -15.70 10.25
C GLY A 80 1.56 -14.96 10.30
N ASP A 81 2.48 -15.55 11.07
CA ASP A 81 3.85 -15.05 11.23
C ASP A 81 4.79 -15.59 10.14
N HIS A 82 5.97 -14.99 10.03
CA HIS A 82 6.90 -15.35 8.96
C HIS A 82 7.53 -16.75 9.22
N PRO A 83 7.51 -17.69 8.25
CA PRO A 83 8.01 -19.07 8.48
C PRO A 83 9.51 -19.11 8.81
N LEU A 84 10.26 -18.11 8.38
CA LEU A 84 11.70 -18.01 8.64
C LEU A 84 12.06 -17.41 10.01
N VAL A 85 11.14 -16.81 10.74
CA VAL A 85 11.44 -16.18 12.04
C VAL A 85 10.23 -16.26 12.96
N THR A 86 10.40 -16.96 14.08
CA THR A 86 9.39 -16.96 15.16
C THR A 86 9.39 -15.61 15.86
N PRO A 87 8.21 -15.05 16.23
CA PRO A 87 8.15 -13.84 17.04
C PRO A 87 8.91 -14.02 18.35
N TYR A 88 9.50 -12.93 18.85
CA TYR A 88 10.13 -12.92 20.17
C TYR A 88 9.10 -13.28 21.25
N ALA A 89 9.53 -14.02 22.27
CA ALA A 89 8.63 -14.53 23.31
C ALA A 89 7.92 -13.39 24.05
N GLY A 90 6.58 -13.46 24.11
CA GLY A 90 5.74 -12.43 24.71
C GLY A 90 5.43 -11.24 23.79
N SER A 91 5.98 -11.21 22.55
CA SER A 91 5.58 -10.23 21.56
C SER A 91 4.22 -10.55 20.95
N VAL A 92 3.41 -9.51 20.71
CA VAL A 92 2.07 -9.63 20.12
C VAL A 92 2.06 -8.95 18.76
N ARG A 93 1.54 -9.61 17.73
CA ARG A 93 1.45 -9.05 16.38
C ARG A 93 0.50 -7.85 16.38
N ASN A 94 1.02 -6.70 15.95
CA ASN A 94 0.32 -5.42 15.88
C ASN A 94 -0.24 -5.17 14.48
N ASP A 95 0.59 -5.34 13.45
CA ASP A 95 0.22 -5.07 12.07
C ASP A 95 0.88 -6.09 11.13
N ARG A 96 0.26 -6.28 9.95
CA ARG A 96 0.78 -7.15 8.90
C ARG A 96 0.33 -6.65 7.53
N LYS A 97 1.31 -6.53 6.63
CA LYS A 97 1.10 -6.19 5.22
C LYS A 97 1.65 -7.30 4.34
N PHE A 98 0.87 -7.70 3.34
CA PHE A 98 1.27 -8.67 2.32
C PHE A 98 1.08 -8.07 0.93
N GLU A 99 2.12 -8.15 0.10
CA GLU A 99 2.09 -7.75 -1.30
C GLU A 99 2.68 -8.88 -2.13
N ALA A 100 1.89 -9.42 -3.07
CA ALA A 100 2.31 -10.55 -3.89
C ALA A 100 3.46 -10.22 -4.84
N TYR A 101 3.52 -8.97 -5.30
CA TYR A 101 4.61 -8.44 -6.12
C TYR A 101 4.70 -6.93 -5.89
N THR A 102 5.86 -6.45 -5.46
CA THR A 102 6.15 -5.04 -5.20
C THR A 102 7.65 -4.81 -5.28
N ASP A 103 8.07 -3.55 -5.27
CA ASP A 103 9.47 -3.18 -5.08
C ASP A 103 9.75 -2.84 -3.61
N TYR A 104 10.98 -3.06 -3.16
CA TYR A 104 11.41 -2.71 -1.80
C TYR A 104 12.87 -2.26 -1.80
N ARG A 105 13.12 -1.12 -1.17
CA ARG A 105 14.46 -0.55 -1.01
C ARG A 105 15.12 -1.10 0.24
N ARG A 106 15.89 -2.17 0.09
CA ARG A 106 16.66 -2.79 1.18
C ARG A 106 17.90 -1.96 1.50
N ILE A 107 18.13 -1.66 2.77
CA ILE A 107 19.31 -0.91 3.22
C ILE A 107 20.55 -1.82 3.21
N ILE A 108 21.61 -1.38 2.53
CA ILE A 108 22.89 -2.11 2.42
C ILE A 108 24.09 -1.30 2.94
N GLY A 109 23.87 -0.05 3.37
CA GLY A 109 24.97 0.81 3.78
C GLY A 109 24.54 2.21 4.16
N VAL A 110 25.50 3.01 4.60
CA VAL A 110 25.38 4.47 4.74
C VAL A 110 26.63 5.12 4.16
N HIS A 111 26.45 6.16 3.36
CA HIS A 111 27.54 6.96 2.80
C HIS A 111 28.11 7.90 3.87
N LYS A 112 29.36 8.36 3.69
CA LYS A 112 30.04 9.34 4.56
C LYS A 112 29.21 10.62 4.80
N GLN A 113 28.46 11.10 3.82
CA GLN A 113 27.53 12.23 3.94
C GLN A 113 26.17 11.85 4.55
N ARG A 114 26.09 10.75 5.33
CA ARG A 114 24.90 10.32 6.08
C ARG A 114 23.67 10.00 5.21
N HIS A 115 23.89 9.54 3.99
CA HIS A 115 22.83 9.05 3.10
C HIS A 115 22.73 7.53 3.16
N VAL A 116 21.52 7.00 3.31
CA VAL A 116 21.28 5.56 3.29
C VAL A 116 21.54 5.03 1.87
N ILE A 117 22.33 3.98 1.76
CA ILE A 117 22.58 3.25 0.53
C ILE A 117 21.58 2.10 0.50
N THR A 118 20.78 2.05 -0.57
CA THR A 118 19.75 1.02 -0.74
C THR A 118 19.95 0.24 -2.03
N GLU A 119 19.54 -1.02 -2.00
CA GLU A 119 19.37 -1.88 -3.16
C GLU A 119 17.86 -2.06 -3.41
N MET A 120 17.44 -1.90 -4.66
CA MET A 120 16.05 -2.18 -5.05
C MET A 120 15.88 -3.68 -5.28
N LEU A 121 14.93 -4.28 -4.59
CA LEU A 121 14.54 -5.67 -4.77
C LEU A 121 13.09 -5.73 -5.25
N GLU A 122 12.78 -6.63 -6.16
CA GLU A 122 11.42 -6.88 -6.63
C GLU A 122 10.96 -8.27 -6.20
N GLY A 123 9.66 -8.37 -5.87
CA GLY A 123 9.02 -9.65 -5.62
C GLY A 123 7.99 -9.56 -4.50
N LYS A 124 7.80 -10.69 -3.82
CA LYS A 124 6.82 -10.83 -2.74
C LYS A 124 7.32 -10.17 -1.46
N LEU A 125 6.52 -9.29 -0.86
CA LEU A 125 6.81 -8.61 0.39
C LEU A 125 5.83 -9.05 1.48
N THR A 126 6.36 -9.37 2.66
CA THR A 126 5.59 -9.54 3.88
C THR A 126 6.23 -8.69 4.97
N SER A 127 5.48 -7.70 5.47
CA SER A 127 5.88 -6.85 6.60
C SER A 127 5.03 -7.21 7.81
N ILE A 128 5.67 -7.39 8.97
CA ILE A 128 5.00 -7.74 10.22
C ILE A 128 5.57 -6.87 11.33
N VAL A 129 4.68 -6.19 12.06
CA VAL A 129 5.03 -5.35 13.21
C VAL A 129 4.56 -6.04 14.49
N TYR A 130 5.44 -6.09 15.49
CA TYR A 130 5.13 -6.66 16.80
C TYR A 130 5.27 -5.62 17.90
N ASN A 131 4.33 -5.65 18.85
CA ASN A 131 4.46 -5.00 20.13
C ASN A 131 5.29 -5.91 21.05
N ASN A 132 6.45 -5.44 21.45
CA ASN A 132 7.39 -6.22 22.27
C ASN A 132 7.09 -6.07 23.78
N PRO A 133 7.44 -7.07 24.61
CA PRO A 133 7.29 -6.99 26.06
C PRO A 133 8.11 -5.83 26.64
N LYS A 134 7.52 -5.08 27.57
CA LYS A 134 8.12 -3.85 28.14
C LYS A 134 9.36 -4.13 28.99
N GLU A 135 9.45 -5.34 29.52
CA GLU A 135 10.50 -5.80 30.44
C GLU A 135 11.77 -6.23 29.70
N ARG A 136 11.78 -6.16 28.36
CA ARG A 136 12.89 -6.61 27.51
C ARG A 136 13.48 -5.44 26.74
N SER A 137 14.82 -5.41 26.68
CA SER A 137 15.52 -4.37 25.94
C SER A 137 15.42 -4.60 24.43
N THR A 138 15.33 -3.51 23.66
CA THR A 138 15.40 -3.56 22.18
C THR A 138 16.69 -4.25 21.70
N LEU A 139 17.80 -4.07 22.43
CA LEU A 139 19.07 -4.73 22.11
C LEU A 139 18.96 -6.26 22.22
N GLU A 140 18.38 -6.76 23.31
CA GLU A 140 18.15 -8.20 23.51
C GLU A 140 17.31 -8.79 22.37
N ILE A 141 16.20 -8.13 22.04
CA ILE A 141 15.28 -8.57 20.98
C ILE A 141 15.98 -8.60 19.62
N ILE A 142 16.74 -7.55 19.27
CA ILE A 142 17.52 -7.52 18.03
C ILE A 142 18.57 -8.64 18.00
N ARG A 143 19.28 -8.87 19.10
CA ARG A 143 20.29 -9.94 19.18
C ARG A 143 19.67 -11.33 19.06
N ASN A 144 18.49 -11.55 19.63
CA ASN A 144 17.74 -12.79 19.47
C ASN A 144 17.41 -13.06 18.00
N TYR A 145 16.81 -12.09 17.29
CA TYR A 145 16.51 -12.24 15.87
C TYR A 145 17.77 -12.44 15.01
N GLN A 146 18.86 -11.72 15.30
CA GLN A 146 20.13 -11.91 14.60
C GLN A 146 20.66 -13.34 14.73
N GLN A 147 20.64 -13.90 15.95
CA GLN A 147 21.08 -15.28 16.19
C GLN A 147 20.18 -16.28 15.46
N ALA A 148 18.85 -16.08 15.50
CA ALA A 148 17.89 -16.95 14.82
C ALA A 148 18.08 -16.95 13.29
N LEU A 149 18.32 -15.78 12.70
CA LEU A 149 18.61 -15.64 11.27
C LEU A 149 19.98 -16.23 10.91
N ALA A 150 21.03 -15.96 11.70
CA ALA A 150 22.36 -16.51 11.46
C ALA A 150 22.38 -18.05 11.54
N ALA A 151 21.64 -18.64 12.49
CA ALA A 151 21.49 -20.09 12.60
C ALA A 151 20.82 -20.73 11.37
N ARG A 152 20.10 -19.93 10.57
CA ARG A 152 19.49 -20.34 9.29
C ARG A 152 20.35 -20.00 8.07
N GLY A 153 21.59 -19.57 8.27
CA GLY A 153 22.55 -19.27 7.19
C GLY A 153 22.43 -17.87 6.59
N PHE A 154 21.59 -16.99 7.18
CA PHE A 154 21.51 -15.60 6.75
C PHE A 154 22.77 -14.83 7.15
N ARG A 155 23.14 -13.85 6.32
CA ARG A 155 24.24 -12.92 6.56
C ARG A 155 23.69 -11.53 6.84
N ILE A 156 24.41 -10.78 7.67
CA ILE A 156 24.09 -9.37 7.94
C ILE A 156 24.66 -8.56 6.77
N ASP A 157 23.78 -8.02 5.92
CA ASP A 157 24.19 -7.13 4.83
C ASP A 157 24.56 -5.74 5.38
N TYR A 158 23.86 -5.28 6.41
CA TYR A 158 24.14 -4.00 7.05
C TYR A 158 23.68 -3.97 8.53
N GLN A 159 24.50 -3.39 9.40
CA GLN A 159 24.15 -3.10 10.79
C GLN A 159 24.81 -1.79 11.21
N MET A 160 24.12 -1.03 12.06
CA MET A 160 24.70 0.12 12.73
C MET A 160 24.18 0.25 14.16
N SER A 161 25.00 0.87 15.01
CA SER A 161 24.72 1.10 16.43
C SER A 161 24.64 2.60 16.72
N GLY A 162 23.78 2.99 17.66
CA GLY A 162 23.62 4.38 18.10
C GLY A 162 22.53 5.11 17.31
N GLY A 163 21.55 5.68 18.00
CA GLY A 163 20.52 6.51 17.37
C GLY A 163 21.01 7.95 17.24
N GLU A 164 21.63 8.29 16.12
CA GLU A 164 21.73 9.69 15.70
C GLU A 164 20.73 9.96 14.57
N THR A 165 20.46 11.24 14.31
CA THR A 165 19.44 11.84 13.43
C THR A 165 19.34 11.29 11.99
N TRP A 166 20.25 10.42 11.56
CA TRP A 166 20.17 9.69 10.28
C TRP A 166 19.17 8.51 10.31
N VAL A 167 18.74 8.08 11.49
CA VAL A 167 17.72 7.02 11.65
C VAL A 167 16.41 7.40 10.96
N ASP A 168 16.08 8.68 10.81
CA ASP A 168 14.80 9.11 10.24
C ASP A 168 14.65 8.77 8.74
N ASN A 169 15.73 8.86 7.96
CA ASN A 169 15.69 8.44 6.56
C ASN A 169 15.57 6.91 6.45
N ALA A 170 16.30 6.17 7.29
CA ALA A 170 16.22 4.71 7.35
C ALA A 170 14.83 4.22 7.80
N ARG A 171 14.25 4.87 8.82
CA ARG A 171 12.88 4.61 9.31
C ARG A 171 11.86 4.79 8.20
N ARG A 172 11.92 5.91 7.47
CA ARG A 172 11.01 6.17 6.35
C ARG A 172 11.14 5.12 5.25
N ILE A 173 12.37 4.72 4.89
CA ILE A 173 12.62 3.67 3.88
C ILE A 173 12.04 2.33 4.34
N ASN A 174 12.18 1.99 5.62
CA ASN A 174 11.63 0.77 6.20
C ASN A 174 10.12 0.84 6.49
N GLY A 175 9.42 1.91 6.09
CA GLY A 175 7.98 2.07 6.36
C GLY A 175 7.64 2.34 7.83
N MET A 176 8.63 2.68 8.67
CA MET A 176 8.47 3.01 10.09
C MET A 176 8.05 4.48 10.24
N ILE A 177 6.94 4.88 9.62
CA ILE A 177 6.58 6.30 9.47
C ILE A 177 6.02 6.88 10.76
N GLN A 178 5.40 6.10 11.65
CA GLN A 178 4.97 6.60 12.97
C GLN A 178 4.50 5.48 13.91
N TYR A 179 5.33 4.97 14.83
CA TYR A 179 4.87 4.26 16.05
C TYR A 179 5.90 4.32 17.18
N GLY A 180 5.44 4.76 18.36
CA GLY A 180 6.10 4.63 19.66
C GLY A 180 7.15 5.70 19.97
N GLN A 181 6.93 6.48 21.04
CA GLN A 181 8.04 7.16 21.70
C GLN A 181 9.07 6.10 22.10
N ASP A 182 10.33 6.35 21.78
CA ASP A 182 11.46 5.55 22.25
C ASP A 182 11.31 5.45 23.78
N VAL A 183 10.94 4.27 24.29
CA VAL A 183 10.94 4.01 25.73
C VAL A 183 12.39 3.82 26.12
N ARG A 184 13.08 4.95 26.25
CA ARG A 184 14.36 5.03 26.95
C ARG A 184 14.11 5.20 28.43
#